data_AF-A0A2M8PV13-F1
#
_entry.id   AF-A0A2M8PV13-F1
#
_cell.length_a   1.000
_cell.length_b   1.000
_cell.length_c   1.000
_cell.angle_alpha   90.00
_cell.angle_beta   90.00
_cell.angle_gamma   90.00
#
_symmetry.space_group_name_H-M   'P 1'
#
loop_
_entity.id
_entity.type
_entity.pdbx_description
1 polymer ?
#
loop_
_entity_poly.entity_id
_entity_poly.type
_entity_poly.pdbx_seq_one_letter_code
_entity_poly.pdbx_strand_id
1 'polypeptide(L)'
;MSERKPHVTIYTDGGCAPNPEIGGYGAVLIFDDRQEELSGGNPESTNNRMELTAAIVALKALDQPHTIDLYTDSSYLKNGITRWIDDWIRRNWRNVKNADLWQQLYVETEKHDITWHRVRGHADNRWNERAHQLASVEIRKVRSDADTANAPNELPDTPVKIYICGRYNYKKEIGGWGAFIIENGRERELSGVIERKTSSNQLSLIAATTALNTIQSPAEITVFTDNEYLQKGISQWVKGWIKNNWQTSTRKPVKNRELWEELIAASEKHTVYWEYESRSDSPHLQAAKLAVKDIKWYQ
;
A
#
# COMPACT_ATOMS: atom_id res chain seq x y z
N MET A 1 -46.58 -27.63 1.18
CA MET A 1 -46.18 -26.45 1.97
C MET A 1 -44.80 -26.08 1.48
N SER A 2 -44.59 -24.88 0.93
CA SER A 2 -43.25 -24.45 0.51
C SER A 2 -42.38 -24.40 1.76
N GLU A 3 -41.33 -25.22 1.83
CA GLU A 3 -40.33 -25.10 2.89
C GLU A 3 -39.80 -23.65 2.91
N ARG A 4 -39.72 -23.06 4.10
CA ARG A 4 -39.20 -21.72 4.28
C ARG A 4 -37.70 -21.77 4.05
N LYS A 5 -37.21 -21.12 3.00
CA LYS A 5 -35.77 -21.05 2.73
C LYS A 5 -35.05 -20.38 3.91
N PRO A 6 -33.89 -20.90 4.34
CA PRO A 6 -33.04 -20.22 5.32
C PRO A 6 -32.63 -18.84 4.83
N HIS A 7 -32.45 -17.91 5.77
CA HIS A 7 -32.02 -16.55 5.49
C HIS A 7 -30.51 -16.40 5.68
N VAL A 8 -29.87 -15.61 4.82
CA VAL A 8 -28.47 -15.22 4.98
C VAL A 8 -28.28 -13.79 4.50
N THR A 9 -27.52 -13.00 5.27
CA THR A 9 -27.07 -11.68 4.83
C THR A 9 -25.64 -11.78 4.32
N ILE A 10 -25.39 -11.27 3.12
CA ILE A 10 -24.08 -11.37 2.47
C ILE A 10 -23.55 -9.96 2.19
N TYR A 11 -22.29 -9.73 2.54
CA TYR A 11 -21.54 -8.53 2.17
C TYR A 11 -20.39 -8.92 1.26
N THR A 12 -20.21 -8.21 0.14
CA THR A 12 -19.17 -8.51 -0.83
C THR A 12 -18.41 -7.27 -1.26
N ASP A 13 -17.09 -7.39 -1.36
CA ASP A 13 -16.22 -6.38 -1.97
C ASP A 13 -15.12 -7.07 -2.78
N GLY A 14 -14.60 -6.36 -3.79
CA GLY A 14 -13.52 -6.85 -4.63
C GLY A 14 -12.80 -5.71 -5.34
N GLY A 15 -11.49 -5.86 -5.48
CA GLY A 15 -10.66 -4.81 -6.06
C GLY A 15 -9.35 -5.36 -6.61
N CYS A 16 -8.60 -4.50 -7.30
CA CYS A 16 -7.24 -4.73 -7.72
C CYS A 16 -6.35 -3.56 -7.29
N ALA A 17 -5.10 -3.87 -6.98
CA ALA A 17 -4.10 -2.85 -6.70
C ALA A 17 -2.71 -3.27 -7.25
N PRO A 18 -2.24 -2.62 -8.34
CA PRO A 18 -2.93 -1.65 -9.19
C PRO A 18 -4.06 -2.31 -10.03
N ASN A 19 -4.84 -1.52 -10.77
CA ASN A 19 -5.98 -1.99 -11.58
C ASN A 19 -5.78 -1.62 -13.06
N PRO A 20 -5.67 -2.59 -14.00
CA PRO A 20 -5.61 -4.04 -13.80
C PRO A 20 -4.28 -4.51 -13.21
N GLU A 21 -4.28 -5.61 -12.47
CA GLU A 21 -3.12 -6.43 -12.03
C GLU A 21 -3.64 -7.43 -10.97
N ILE A 22 -3.10 -7.43 -9.77
CA ILE A 22 -3.43 -8.38 -8.71
C ILE A 22 -4.75 -7.97 -8.08
N GLY A 23 -5.71 -8.88 -8.15
CA GLY A 23 -7.03 -8.74 -7.57
C GLY A 23 -7.21 -9.57 -6.31
N GLY A 24 -8.15 -9.12 -5.49
CA GLY A 24 -8.67 -9.88 -4.36
C GLY A 24 -10.14 -9.62 -4.18
N TYR A 25 -10.83 -10.61 -3.65
CA TYR A 25 -12.24 -10.53 -3.28
C TYR A 25 -12.43 -10.95 -1.82
N GLY A 26 -13.48 -10.41 -1.21
CA GLY A 26 -13.91 -10.76 0.13
C GLY A 26 -15.42 -10.86 0.19
N ALA A 27 -15.92 -11.86 0.90
CA ALA A 27 -17.32 -12.02 1.21
C ALA A 27 -17.51 -12.39 2.69
N VAL A 28 -18.52 -11.81 3.32
CA VAL A 28 -18.95 -12.14 4.69
C VAL A 28 -20.39 -12.61 4.63
N LEU A 29 -20.63 -13.86 5.02
CA LEU A 29 -21.95 -14.48 5.08
C LEU A 29 -22.36 -14.54 6.56
N ILE A 30 -23.55 -14.03 6.85
CA ILE A 30 -24.09 -13.96 8.20
C ILE A 30 -25.40 -14.74 8.22
N PHE A 31 -25.34 -15.88 8.89
CA PHE A 31 -26.50 -16.73 9.20
C PHE A 31 -27.02 -16.39 10.60
N ASP A 32 -28.16 -16.97 10.99
CA ASP A 32 -28.78 -16.71 12.30
C ASP A 32 -27.86 -17.10 13.49
N ASP A 33 -27.03 -18.12 13.33
CA ASP A 33 -26.22 -18.74 14.38
C ASP A 33 -24.71 -18.58 14.19
N ARG A 34 -24.27 -18.28 12.95
CA ARG A 34 -22.84 -18.26 12.59
C ARG A 34 -22.50 -17.21 11.55
N GLN A 35 -21.22 -16.92 11.47
CA GLN A 35 -20.62 -16.09 10.42
C GLN A 35 -19.56 -16.90 9.68
N GLU A 36 -19.49 -16.70 8.37
CA GLU A 36 -18.46 -17.26 7.51
C GLU A 36 -17.79 -16.15 6.68
N GLU A 37 -16.48 -16.26 6.49
CA GLU A 37 -15.69 -15.32 5.70
C GLU A 37 -15.00 -16.07 4.57
N LEU A 38 -15.19 -15.59 3.34
CA LEU A 38 -14.61 -16.15 2.15
C LEU A 38 -13.73 -15.11 1.49
N SER A 39 -12.53 -15.49 1.09
CA SER A 39 -11.61 -14.61 0.39
C SER A 39 -10.74 -15.40 -0.57
N GLY A 40 -10.30 -14.73 -1.63
CA GLY A 40 -9.28 -15.26 -2.51
C GLY A 40 -8.68 -14.16 -3.37
N GLY A 41 -7.49 -14.43 -3.91
CA GLY A 41 -6.79 -13.53 -4.81
C GLY A 41 -6.65 -14.09 -6.21
N ASN A 42 -6.38 -13.20 -7.16
CA ASN A 42 -6.09 -13.54 -8.54
C ASN A 42 -4.91 -12.67 -9.03
N PRO A 43 -3.80 -13.27 -9.51
CA PRO A 43 -2.62 -12.51 -9.94
C PRO A 43 -2.88 -11.60 -11.14
N GLU A 44 -3.92 -11.86 -11.93
CA GLU A 44 -4.28 -11.04 -13.09
C GLU A 44 -5.80 -10.84 -13.20
N SER A 45 -6.25 -9.65 -12.83
CA SER A 45 -7.66 -9.32 -12.72
C SER A 45 -7.92 -7.80 -12.88
N THR A 46 -9.19 -7.42 -12.74
CA THR A 46 -9.66 -6.03 -12.68
C THR A 46 -10.61 -5.88 -11.49
N ASN A 47 -10.82 -4.65 -11.02
CA ASN A 47 -11.79 -4.38 -9.93
C ASN A 47 -13.15 -5.04 -10.22
N ASN A 48 -13.72 -4.77 -11.39
CA ASN A 48 -15.02 -5.32 -11.80
C ASN A 48 -15.06 -6.85 -11.80
N ARG A 49 -13.97 -7.53 -12.15
CA ARG A 49 -13.93 -9.00 -12.12
C ARG A 49 -13.93 -9.50 -10.69
N MET A 50 -13.17 -8.88 -9.78
CA MET A 50 -13.13 -9.29 -8.37
C MET A 50 -14.44 -9.01 -7.64
N GLU A 51 -15.12 -7.90 -7.95
CA GLU A 51 -16.48 -7.63 -7.44
C GLU A 51 -17.46 -8.74 -7.87
N LEU A 52 -17.42 -9.17 -9.14
CA LEU A 52 -18.24 -10.30 -9.61
C LEU A 52 -17.85 -11.61 -8.94
N THR A 53 -16.56 -11.90 -8.81
CA THR A 53 -16.06 -13.12 -8.16
C THR A 53 -16.51 -13.21 -6.71
N ALA A 54 -16.48 -12.10 -5.95
CA ALA A 54 -16.96 -12.05 -4.57
C ALA A 54 -18.40 -12.57 -4.44
N ALA A 55 -19.30 -12.06 -5.29
CA ALA A 55 -20.70 -12.48 -5.30
C ALA A 55 -20.88 -13.93 -5.75
N ILE A 56 -20.16 -14.37 -6.79
CA ILE A 56 -20.24 -15.75 -7.29
C ILE A 56 -19.81 -16.75 -6.20
N VAL A 57 -18.68 -16.49 -5.54
CA VAL A 57 -18.14 -17.39 -4.51
C VAL A 57 -19.06 -17.43 -3.30
N ALA A 58 -19.60 -16.29 -2.87
CA ALA A 58 -20.54 -16.25 -1.76
C ALA A 58 -21.83 -17.05 -2.04
N LEU A 59 -22.39 -16.94 -3.24
CA LEU A 59 -23.58 -17.70 -3.62
C LEU A 59 -23.27 -19.21 -3.76
N LYS A 60 -22.13 -19.57 -4.37
CA LYS A 60 -21.70 -20.98 -4.52
C LYS A 60 -21.43 -21.69 -3.20
N ALA A 61 -21.09 -20.97 -2.14
CA ALA A 61 -20.85 -21.55 -0.83
C ALA A 61 -22.12 -22.08 -0.14
N LEU A 62 -23.30 -21.64 -0.60
CA LEU A 62 -24.58 -22.09 -0.08
C LEU A 62 -24.93 -23.47 -0.68
N ASP A 63 -25.19 -24.44 0.19
CA ASP A 63 -25.48 -25.83 -0.15
C ASP A 63 -26.93 -26.08 -0.60
N GLN A 64 -27.81 -25.09 -0.40
CA GLN A 64 -29.22 -25.15 -0.74
C GLN A 64 -29.80 -23.76 -1.09
N PRO A 65 -31.03 -23.68 -1.64
CA PRO A 65 -31.71 -22.41 -1.88
C PRO A 65 -31.89 -21.59 -0.60
N HIS A 66 -31.58 -20.29 -0.66
CA HIS A 66 -31.67 -19.35 0.47
C HIS A 66 -32.47 -18.12 0.06
N THR A 67 -33.03 -17.41 1.05
CA THR A 67 -33.43 -16.01 0.90
C THR A 67 -32.26 -15.13 1.32
N ILE A 68 -31.80 -14.25 0.43
CA ILE A 68 -30.52 -13.56 0.58
C ILE A 68 -30.70 -12.05 0.54
N ASP A 69 -30.13 -11.34 1.51
CA ASP A 69 -29.88 -9.91 1.41
C ASP A 69 -28.41 -9.68 1.08
N LEU A 70 -28.11 -9.34 -0.18
CA LEU A 70 -26.74 -9.15 -0.67
C LEU A 70 -26.41 -7.67 -0.79
N TYR A 71 -25.41 -7.23 -0.03
CA TYR A 71 -24.91 -5.86 0.04
C TYR A 71 -23.57 -5.73 -0.69
N THR A 72 -23.47 -4.75 -1.57
CA THR A 72 -22.24 -4.37 -2.27
C THR A 72 -22.21 -2.85 -2.50
N ASP A 73 -21.03 -2.23 -2.54
CA ASP A 73 -20.85 -0.87 -3.04
C ASP A 73 -20.60 -0.79 -4.55
N SER A 74 -20.35 -1.93 -5.20
CA SER A 74 -20.15 -2.04 -6.63
C SER A 74 -21.40 -1.61 -7.40
N SER A 75 -21.26 -0.49 -8.10
CA SER A 75 -22.26 -0.06 -9.06
C SER A 75 -22.30 -0.95 -10.30
N TYR A 76 -21.18 -1.59 -10.64
CA TYR A 76 -21.07 -2.45 -11.80
C TYR A 76 -21.85 -3.76 -11.58
N LEU A 77 -21.61 -4.43 -10.46
CA LEU A 77 -22.33 -5.65 -10.06
C LEU A 77 -23.83 -5.38 -9.90
N LYS A 78 -24.20 -4.37 -9.08
CA LYS A 78 -25.62 -4.11 -8.82
C LYS A 78 -26.38 -3.74 -10.08
N ASN A 79 -25.87 -2.80 -10.89
CA ASN A 79 -26.58 -2.41 -12.10
C ASN A 79 -26.59 -3.52 -13.15
N GLY A 80 -25.53 -4.32 -13.23
CA GLY A 80 -25.49 -5.43 -14.16
C GLY A 80 -26.58 -6.46 -13.87
N ILE A 81 -26.68 -6.93 -12.62
CA ILE A 81 -27.68 -7.93 -12.25
C ILE A 81 -29.12 -7.39 -12.25
N THR A 82 -29.33 -6.12 -11.87
CA THR A 82 -30.69 -5.57 -11.73
C THR A 82 -31.22 -4.84 -12.98
N ARG A 83 -30.36 -4.49 -13.95
CA ARG A 83 -30.77 -3.65 -15.10
C ARG A 83 -30.29 -4.15 -16.46
N TRP A 84 -29.12 -4.78 -16.53
CA TRP A 84 -28.48 -5.07 -17.82
C TRP A 84 -28.57 -6.54 -18.24
N ILE A 85 -28.67 -7.45 -17.26
CA ILE A 85 -28.53 -8.88 -17.52
C ILE A 85 -29.57 -9.46 -18.48
N ASP A 86 -30.83 -9.01 -18.40
CA ASP A 86 -31.90 -9.46 -19.30
C ASP A 86 -31.65 -9.09 -20.77
N ASP A 87 -31.03 -7.94 -21.02
CA ASP A 87 -30.65 -7.53 -22.38
C ASP A 87 -29.43 -8.32 -22.86
N TRP A 88 -28.47 -8.60 -21.98
CA TRP A 88 -27.31 -9.44 -22.30
C TRP A 88 -27.71 -10.88 -22.64
N ILE A 89 -28.62 -11.48 -21.87
CA ILE A 89 -29.15 -12.83 -22.14
C ILE A 89 -29.86 -12.84 -23.51
N ARG A 90 -30.75 -11.87 -23.77
CA ARG A 90 -31.45 -11.77 -25.07
C ARG A 90 -30.50 -11.60 -26.26
N ARG A 91 -29.37 -10.93 -26.06
CA ARG A 91 -28.32 -10.74 -27.09
C ARG A 91 -27.31 -11.87 -27.15
N ASN A 92 -27.55 -12.97 -26.43
CA ASN A 92 -26.64 -14.11 -26.29
C ASN A 92 -25.22 -13.66 -25.91
N TRP A 93 -25.13 -12.75 -24.95
CA TRP A 93 -23.89 -12.24 -24.35
C TRP A 93 -22.90 -11.57 -25.34
N ARG A 94 -23.36 -11.20 -26.54
CA ARG A 94 -22.52 -10.57 -27.56
C ARG A 94 -22.00 -9.21 -27.10
N ASN A 95 -20.68 -9.00 -27.22
CA ASN A 95 -19.97 -7.77 -26.87
C ASN A 95 -20.12 -7.34 -25.39
N VAL A 96 -20.38 -8.28 -24.48
CA VAL A 96 -20.46 -8.03 -23.04
C VAL A 96 -19.09 -8.24 -22.40
N LYS A 97 -18.58 -7.23 -21.68
CA LYS A 97 -17.35 -7.38 -20.88
C LYS A 97 -17.60 -8.32 -19.71
N ASN A 98 -16.64 -9.19 -19.41
CA ASN A 98 -16.72 -10.20 -18.34
C ASN A 98 -17.92 -11.16 -18.49
N ALA A 99 -18.33 -11.47 -19.73
CA ALA A 99 -19.46 -12.36 -20.00
C ALA A 99 -19.31 -13.74 -19.32
N ASP A 100 -18.08 -14.22 -19.17
CA ASP A 100 -17.74 -15.46 -18.47
C ASP A 100 -18.16 -15.46 -17.00
N LEU A 101 -17.91 -14.36 -16.28
CA LEU A 101 -18.31 -14.22 -14.88
C LEU A 101 -19.79 -13.89 -14.74
N TRP A 102 -20.34 -13.08 -15.65
CA TRP A 102 -21.79 -12.79 -15.63
C TRP A 102 -22.65 -14.03 -15.86
N GLN A 103 -22.26 -14.91 -16.78
CA GLN A 103 -22.96 -16.18 -16.99
C GLN A 103 -22.90 -17.08 -15.75
N GLN A 104 -21.75 -17.16 -15.09
CA GLN A 104 -21.62 -17.90 -13.84
C GLN A 104 -22.48 -17.30 -12.72
N LEU A 105 -22.41 -15.98 -12.53
CA LEU A 105 -23.20 -15.28 -11.53
C LEU A 105 -24.69 -15.53 -11.77
N TYR A 106 -25.15 -15.41 -13.02
CA TYR A 106 -26.55 -15.64 -13.37
C TYR A 106 -27.04 -17.04 -12.95
N VAL A 107 -26.28 -18.08 -13.26
CA VAL A 107 -26.60 -19.47 -12.88
C VAL A 107 -26.73 -19.61 -11.35
N GLU A 108 -25.85 -18.95 -10.59
CA GLU A 108 -25.93 -18.99 -9.13
C GLU A 108 -27.13 -18.19 -8.60
N THR A 109 -27.44 -17.04 -9.21
CA THR A 109 -28.59 -16.22 -8.77
C THR A 109 -29.93 -16.92 -8.96
N GLU A 110 -30.09 -17.78 -9.97
CA GLU A 110 -31.33 -18.52 -10.22
C GLU A 110 -31.67 -19.55 -9.11
N LYS A 111 -30.69 -19.90 -8.26
CA LYS A 111 -30.89 -20.87 -7.17
C LYS A 111 -31.49 -20.25 -5.90
N HIS A 112 -31.42 -18.93 -5.75
CA HIS A 112 -31.72 -18.23 -4.51
C HIS A 112 -32.72 -17.08 -4.72
N ASP A 113 -33.42 -16.68 -3.66
CA ASP A 113 -34.27 -15.49 -3.69
C ASP A 113 -33.47 -14.29 -3.17
N ILE A 114 -32.87 -13.51 -4.07
CA ILE A 114 -31.86 -12.50 -3.73
C ILE A 114 -32.43 -11.08 -3.80
N THR A 115 -32.27 -10.32 -2.72
CA THR A 115 -32.49 -8.87 -2.67
C THR A 115 -31.15 -8.13 -2.70
N TRP A 116 -30.95 -7.27 -3.70
CA TRP A 116 -29.69 -6.56 -3.93
C TRP A 116 -29.69 -5.15 -3.34
N HIS A 117 -28.83 -4.94 -2.34
CA HIS A 117 -28.67 -3.69 -1.63
C HIS A 117 -27.40 -2.97 -2.07
N ARG A 118 -27.50 -1.64 -2.24
CA ARG A 118 -26.32 -0.80 -2.49
C ARG A 118 -25.92 -0.14 -1.20
N VAL A 119 -24.70 -0.37 -0.75
CA VAL A 119 -24.09 0.46 0.28
C VAL A 119 -23.24 1.55 -0.37
N ARG A 120 -22.99 2.64 0.35
CA ARG A 120 -21.99 3.62 -0.09
C ARG A 120 -20.62 3.05 0.29
N GLY A 121 -19.66 3.11 -0.64
CA GLY A 121 -18.29 2.69 -0.35
C GLY A 121 -17.73 3.45 0.87
N HIS A 122 -17.10 2.72 1.78
CA HIS A 122 -16.57 3.22 3.06
C HIS A 122 -17.59 3.94 3.98
N ALA A 123 -18.90 3.67 3.83
CA ALA A 123 -19.85 4.03 4.88
C ALA A 123 -19.66 3.10 6.09
N ASP A 124 -20.14 3.52 7.27
CA ASP A 124 -20.05 2.84 8.58
C ASP A 124 -20.77 1.45 8.65
N ASN A 125 -20.75 0.65 7.58
CA ASN A 125 -21.14 -0.74 7.61
C ASN A 125 -19.90 -1.61 7.86
N ARG A 126 -19.76 -2.06 9.11
CA ARG A 126 -18.65 -2.91 9.57
C ARG A 126 -18.41 -4.15 8.70
N TRP A 127 -19.45 -4.70 8.07
CA TRP A 127 -19.34 -5.95 7.31
C TRP A 127 -18.89 -5.71 5.87
N ASN A 128 -19.27 -4.58 5.28
CA ASN A 128 -18.69 -4.16 3.99
C ASN A 128 -17.20 -3.82 4.18
N GLU A 129 -16.85 -3.13 5.26
CA GLU A 129 -15.45 -2.86 5.60
C GLU A 129 -14.67 -4.17 5.86
N ARG A 130 -15.30 -5.18 6.49
CA ARG A 130 -14.67 -6.49 6.65
C ARG A 130 -14.43 -7.19 5.31
N ALA A 131 -15.40 -7.15 4.39
CA ALA A 131 -15.22 -7.67 3.04
C ALA A 131 -14.09 -6.95 2.28
N HIS A 132 -14.00 -5.62 2.42
CA HIS A 132 -12.91 -4.81 1.87
C HIS A 132 -11.53 -5.23 2.41
N GLN A 133 -11.45 -5.46 3.73
CA GLN A 133 -10.22 -5.92 4.38
C GLN A 133 -9.80 -7.31 3.90
N LEU A 134 -10.75 -8.23 3.74
CA LEU A 134 -10.50 -9.56 3.20
C LEU A 134 -9.93 -9.48 1.77
N ALA A 135 -10.56 -8.72 0.89
CA ALA A 135 -10.05 -8.48 -0.47
C ALA A 135 -8.63 -7.88 -0.45
N SER A 136 -8.40 -6.88 0.41
CA SER A 136 -7.09 -6.22 0.55
C SER A 136 -6.00 -7.15 1.09
N VAL A 137 -6.34 -8.07 2.00
CA VAL A 137 -5.43 -9.10 2.50
C VAL A 137 -5.02 -10.04 1.36
N GLU A 138 -5.97 -10.49 0.54
CA GLU A 138 -5.67 -11.40 -0.56
C GLU A 138 -4.85 -10.75 -1.68
N ILE A 139 -5.10 -9.47 -1.99
CA ILE A 139 -4.25 -8.72 -2.92
C ILE A 139 -2.80 -8.71 -2.41
N ARG A 140 -2.59 -8.45 -1.11
CA ARG A 140 -1.25 -8.47 -0.51
C ARG A 140 -0.64 -9.86 -0.52
N LYS A 141 -1.40 -10.92 -0.23
CA LYS A 141 -0.93 -12.31 -0.28
C LYS A 141 -0.49 -12.69 -1.68
N VAL A 142 -1.34 -12.49 -2.69
CA VAL A 142 -1.00 -12.82 -4.08
C VAL A 142 0.16 -11.97 -4.59
N ARG A 143 0.26 -10.70 -4.16
CA ARG A 143 1.44 -9.90 -4.46
C ARG A 143 2.69 -10.48 -3.83
N SER A 144 2.63 -10.82 -2.55
CA SER A 144 3.72 -11.53 -1.87
C SER A 144 4.09 -12.83 -2.60
N ASP A 145 3.12 -13.66 -2.98
CA ASP A 145 3.36 -14.94 -3.65
C ASP A 145 3.92 -14.76 -5.06
N ALA A 146 3.43 -13.76 -5.81
CA ALA A 146 3.94 -13.41 -7.13
C ALA A 146 5.36 -12.84 -7.05
N ASP A 147 5.64 -12.02 -6.03
CA ASP A 147 6.97 -11.51 -5.72
C ASP A 147 7.90 -12.67 -5.29
N THR A 148 7.39 -13.66 -4.56
CA THR A 148 8.15 -14.86 -4.14
C THR A 148 8.43 -15.79 -5.32
N ALA A 149 7.50 -15.92 -6.26
CA ALA A 149 7.61 -16.81 -7.42
C ALA A 149 8.45 -16.21 -8.58
N ASN A 150 8.51 -14.89 -8.69
CA ASN A 150 9.27 -14.18 -9.72
C ASN A 150 10.61 -13.60 -9.23
N ALA A 151 10.98 -13.79 -7.96
CA ALA A 151 12.28 -13.36 -7.46
C ALA A 151 13.40 -14.34 -7.87
N PRO A 152 14.43 -13.88 -8.61
CA PRO A 152 15.74 -14.52 -8.52
C PRO A 152 16.28 -14.26 -7.11
N ASN A 153 16.31 -15.31 -6.28
CA ASN A 153 16.99 -15.43 -4.98
C ASN A 153 16.97 -14.16 -4.08
N GLU A 154 15.96 -14.11 -3.20
CA GLU A 154 15.84 -13.34 -1.95
C GLU A 154 15.71 -11.79 -2.00
N LEU A 155 14.47 -11.32 -1.78
CA LEU A 155 14.16 -10.07 -1.08
C LEU A 155 13.43 -10.40 0.24
N PRO A 156 13.43 -9.49 1.22
CA PRO A 156 13.34 -9.90 2.62
C PRO A 156 12.03 -9.58 3.29
N ASP A 157 11.66 -10.47 4.21
CA ASP A 157 10.42 -10.51 4.99
C ASP A 157 10.25 -9.35 6.00
N THR A 158 11.03 -8.27 5.91
CA THR A 158 10.96 -7.15 6.85
C THR A 158 11.30 -5.82 6.17
N PRO A 159 10.51 -4.74 6.35
CA PRO A 159 10.83 -3.43 5.81
C PRO A 159 12.23 -2.98 6.23
N VAL A 160 13.00 -2.46 5.28
CA VAL A 160 14.34 -1.94 5.55
C VAL A 160 14.20 -0.71 6.45
N LYS A 161 14.85 -0.71 7.60
CA LYS A 161 14.87 0.44 8.50
C LYS A 161 16.19 1.18 8.34
N ILE A 162 16.11 2.46 8.01
CA ILE A 162 17.29 3.32 7.86
C ILE A 162 17.21 4.44 8.89
N TYR A 163 18.17 4.51 9.80
CA TYR A 163 18.30 5.60 10.75
C TYR A 163 19.42 6.51 10.30
N ILE A 164 19.15 7.82 10.15
CA ILE A 164 20.13 8.76 9.61
C ILE A 164 20.38 9.95 10.54
N CYS A 165 21.60 10.46 10.49
CA CYS A 165 21.99 11.61 11.30
C CYS A 165 23.03 12.48 10.58
N GLY A 166 22.86 13.81 10.65
CA GLY A 166 23.82 14.80 10.18
C GLY A 166 24.30 15.70 11.33
N ARG A 167 25.61 15.95 11.40
CA ARG A 167 26.24 16.75 12.46
C ARG A 167 27.29 17.69 11.88
N TYR A 168 27.12 18.98 12.12
CA TYR A 168 28.11 19.97 11.72
C TYR A 168 28.73 20.67 12.93
N ASN A 169 30.05 20.73 12.99
CA ASN A 169 30.79 21.49 13.98
C ASN A 169 31.23 22.84 13.39
N TYR A 170 30.49 23.90 13.72
CA TYR A 170 30.74 25.24 13.22
C TYR A 170 32.11 25.82 13.60
N LYS A 171 32.70 25.42 14.72
CA LYS A 171 34.01 25.94 15.16
C LYS A 171 35.16 25.37 14.33
N LYS A 172 35.04 24.10 13.93
CA LYS A 172 36.05 23.36 13.17
C LYS A 172 35.75 23.32 11.66
N GLU A 173 34.61 23.88 11.26
CA GLU A 173 34.07 23.82 9.90
C GLU A 173 34.01 22.41 9.28
N ILE A 174 33.88 21.39 10.12
CA ILE A 174 33.84 19.98 9.73
C ILE A 174 32.44 19.39 9.98
N GLY A 175 31.94 18.66 8.99
CA GLY A 175 30.66 17.96 9.06
C GLY A 175 30.83 16.46 8.99
N GLY A 176 30.02 15.72 9.71
CA GLY A 176 29.92 14.27 9.63
C GLY A 176 28.47 13.84 9.48
N TRP A 177 28.27 12.74 8.77
CA TRP A 177 26.97 12.11 8.62
C TRP A 177 27.08 10.61 8.86
N GLY A 178 25.97 9.99 9.27
CA GLY A 178 25.89 8.57 9.56
C GLY A 178 24.53 8.00 9.18
N ALA A 179 24.54 6.77 8.69
CA ALA A 179 23.36 5.96 8.45
C ALA A 179 23.55 4.56 9.06
N PHE A 180 22.53 4.09 9.77
CA PHE A 180 22.43 2.73 10.28
C PHE A 180 21.27 2.04 9.59
N ILE A 181 21.55 0.94 8.90
CA ILE A 181 20.60 0.24 8.03
C ILE A 181 20.36 -1.13 8.62
N ILE A 182 19.09 -1.50 8.79
CA ILE A 182 18.66 -2.85 9.15
C ILE A 182 17.89 -3.42 7.96
N GLU A 183 18.46 -4.44 7.32
CA GLU A 183 17.91 -5.15 6.17
C GLU A 183 17.97 -6.64 6.51
N ASN A 184 16.81 -7.28 6.71
CA ASN A 184 16.70 -8.76 6.87
C ASN A 184 17.33 -9.23 8.19
N GLY A 185 17.31 -8.38 9.21
CA GLY A 185 18.05 -8.62 10.45
C GLY A 185 19.57 -8.43 10.34
N ARG A 186 20.10 -8.05 9.16
CA ARG A 186 21.51 -7.65 9.00
C ARG A 186 21.64 -6.15 9.21
N GLU A 187 22.66 -5.78 9.97
CA GLU A 187 22.98 -4.40 10.28
C GLU A 187 24.14 -3.91 9.39
N ARG A 188 24.02 -2.70 8.85
CA ARG A 188 25.07 -2.01 8.11
C ARG A 188 25.23 -0.58 8.59
N GLU A 189 26.48 -0.12 8.61
CA GLU A 189 26.85 1.23 9.02
C GLU A 189 27.49 1.95 7.84
N LEU A 190 27.01 3.16 7.55
CA LEU A 190 27.63 4.08 6.61
C LEU A 190 27.94 5.38 7.34
N SER A 191 29.09 5.97 7.05
CA SER A 191 29.44 7.31 7.53
C SER A 191 30.29 8.04 6.51
N GLY A 192 30.37 9.36 6.66
CA GLY A 192 31.27 10.18 5.88
C GLY A 192 31.52 11.54 6.51
N VAL A 193 32.60 12.17 6.08
CA VAL A 193 33.06 13.47 6.55
C VAL A 193 33.10 14.46 5.40
N ILE A 194 32.78 15.71 5.69
CA ILE A 194 32.88 16.85 4.79
C ILE A 194 33.72 17.92 5.46
N GLU A 195 34.93 18.13 4.94
CA GLU A 195 35.89 19.15 5.38
C GLU A 195 35.73 20.47 4.61
N ARG A 196 34.49 20.96 4.57
CA ARG A 196 34.16 22.28 4.02
C ARG A 196 32.90 22.79 4.69
N LYS A 197 32.65 24.09 4.53
CA LYS A 197 31.42 24.73 4.99
C LYS A 197 30.19 23.96 4.50
N THR A 198 29.42 23.46 5.45
CA THR A 198 28.20 22.68 5.23
C THR A 198 27.18 23.00 6.33
N SER A 199 26.18 22.15 6.52
CA SER A 199 25.19 22.26 7.58
C SER A 199 24.64 20.88 7.94
N SER A 200 24.07 20.76 9.14
CA SER A 200 23.38 19.53 9.55
C SER A 200 22.27 19.13 8.57
N ASN A 201 21.61 20.10 7.93
CA ASN A 201 20.57 19.84 6.92
C ASN A 201 21.14 19.20 5.66
N GLN A 202 22.26 19.73 5.13
CA GLN A 202 22.93 19.14 3.98
C GLN A 202 23.43 17.74 4.30
N LEU A 203 24.03 17.55 5.49
CA LEU A 203 24.53 16.25 5.94
C LEU A 203 23.41 15.21 6.12
N SER A 204 22.25 15.61 6.65
CA SER A 204 21.08 14.72 6.74
C SER A 204 20.53 14.33 5.37
N LEU A 205 20.48 15.26 4.41
CA LEU A 205 20.09 14.96 3.02
C LEU A 205 21.07 13.96 2.38
N ILE A 206 22.38 14.19 2.54
CA ILE A 206 23.42 13.30 2.03
C ILE A 206 23.30 11.91 2.66
N ALA A 207 23.14 11.81 3.99
CA ALA A 207 22.96 10.53 4.67
C ALA A 207 21.77 9.73 4.11
N ALA A 208 20.63 10.40 3.93
CA ALA A 208 19.44 9.79 3.35
C ALA A 208 19.68 9.28 1.94
N THR A 209 20.19 10.15 1.06
CA THR A 209 20.46 9.83 -0.35
C THR A 209 21.47 8.70 -0.49
N THR A 210 22.56 8.74 0.28
CA THR A 210 23.58 7.70 0.23
C THR A 210 23.02 6.36 0.72
N ALA A 211 22.29 6.34 1.84
CA ALA A 211 21.71 5.12 2.38
C ALA A 211 20.71 4.48 1.41
N LEU A 212 19.78 5.26 0.84
CA LEU A 212 18.82 4.77 -0.15
C LEU A 212 19.51 4.18 -1.37
N ASN A 213 20.55 4.84 -1.90
CA ASN A 213 21.29 4.34 -3.06
C ASN A 213 22.10 3.05 -2.79
N THR A 214 22.28 2.63 -1.54
CA THR A 214 22.90 1.34 -1.23
C THR A 214 21.94 0.16 -1.33
N ILE A 215 20.63 0.43 -1.38
CA ILE A 215 19.61 -0.61 -1.54
C ILE A 215 19.51 -0.95 -3.02
N GLN A 216 19.93 -2.16 -3.39
CA GLN A 216 20.12 -2.54 -4.80
C GLN A 216 18.81 -2.81 -5.54
N SER A 217 17.76 -3.18 -4.81
CA SER A 217 16.46 -3.56 -5.37
C SER A 217 15.35 -2.69 -4.79
N PRO A 218 14.23 -2.48 -5.51
CA PRO A 218 13.06 -1.86 -4.96
C PRO A 218 12.64 -2.55 -3.65
N ALA A 219 12.40 -1.75 -2.61
CA ALA A 219 12.13 -2.24 -1.27
C ALA A 219 11.15 -1.30 -0.55
N GLU A 220 10.50 -1.82 0.49
CA GLU A 220 9.79 -0.99 1.45
C GLU A 220 10.79 -0.49 2.50
N ILE A 221 10.92 0.82 2.64
CA ILE A 221 11.95 1.46 3.47
C ILE A 221 11.28 2.45 4.42
N THR A 222 11.59 2.36 5.72
CA THR A 222 11.29 3.43 6.67
C THR A 222 12.57 4.17 7.04
N VAL A 223 12.63 5.45 6.71
CA VAL A 223 13.75 6.33 7.06
C VAL A 223 13.40 7.14 8.30
N PHE A 224 14.15 6.91 9.37
CA PHE A 224 14.05 7.60 10.65
C PHE A 224 15.08 8.74 10.73
N THR A 225 14.62 9.96 11.00
CA THR A 225 15.48 11.14 11.09
C THR A 225 15.16 12.02 12.31
N ASP A 226 16.20 12.59 12.93
CA ASP A 226 16.08 13.65 13.94
C ASP A 226 16.03 15.06 13.33
N ASN A 227 16.06 15.17 12.00
CA ASN A 227 16.14 16.44 11.27
C ASN A 227 14.77 16.87 10.74
N GLU A 228 14.16 17.87 11.41
CA GLU A 228 12.86 18.41 11.00
C GLU A 228 12.85 19.01 9.59
N TYR A 229 13.96 19.61 9.15
CA TYR A 229 14.04 20.21 7.81
C TYR A 229 13.93 19.13 6.73
N LEU A 230 14.57 17.98 6.94
CA LEU A 230 14.42 16.82 6.06
C LEU A 230 13.01 16.24 6.16
N GLN A 231 12.53 15.93 7.37
CA GLN A 231 11.24 15.25 7.55
C GLN A 231 10.07 16.08 7.02
N LYS A 232 9.97 17.36 7.39
CA LYS A 232 8.90 18.25 6.89
C LYS A 232 9.13 18.60 5.42
N GLY A 233 10.37 18.71 4.98
CA GLY A 233 10.71 18.97 3.59
C GLY A 233 10.13 17.90 2.66
N ILE A 234 10.46 16.63 2.92
CA ILE A 234 10.02 15.53 2.05
C ILE A 234 8.52 15.24 2.17
N SER A 235 7.95 15.36 3.38
CA SER A 235 6.54 15.01 3.62
C SER A 235 5.55 16.12 3.28
N GLN A 236 5.94 17.40 3.39
CA GLN A 236 5.01 18.53 3.30
C GLN A 236 5.37 19.53 2.21
N TRP A 237 6.66 19.81 1.99
CA TRP A 237 7.06 20.99 1.22
C TRP A 237 7.48 20.70 -0.22
N VAL A 238 8.18 19.59 -0.47
CA VAL A 238 8.79 19.25 -1.77
C VAL A 238 7.77 19.28 -2.92
N LYS A 239 6.58 18.71 -2.73
CA LYS A 239 5.52 18.75 -3.77
C LYS A 239 5.15 20.19 -4.17
N GLY A 240 5.04 21.08 -3.19
CA GLY A 240 4.78 22.50 -3.41
C GLY A 240 5.95 23.21 -4.07
N TRP A 241 7.18 22.89 -3.67
CA TRP A 241 8.39 23.44 -4.27
C TRP A 241 8.51 23.05 -5.75
N ILE A 242 8.32 21.78 -6.10
CA ILE A 242 8.34 21.31 -7.50
C ILE A 242 7.30 22.06 -8.34
N LYS A 243 6.06 22.15 -7.84
CA LYS A 243 4.97 22.88 -8.52
C LYS A 243 5.30 24.37 -8.74
N ASN A 244 6.02 24.97 -7.79
CA ASN A 244 6.41 26.38 -7.83
C ASN A 244 7.84 26.59 -8.38
N ASN A 245 8.34 25.69 -9.22
CA ASN A 245 9.65 25.78 -9.85
C ASN A 245 10.80 26.03 -8.85
N TRP A 246 10.79 25.27 -7.75
CA TRP A 246 11.76 25.33 -6.65
C TRP A 246 11.86 26.69 -5.95
N GLN A 247 10.71 27.37 -5.81
CA GLN A 247 10.58 28.59 -5.02
C GLN A 247 9.78 28.37 -3.73
N THR A 248 10.16 29.08 -2.67
CA THR A 248 9.40 29.15 -1.41
C THR A 248 8.12 29.98 -1.57
N SER A 249 7.24 29.94 -0.56
CA SER A 249 6.04 30.81 -0.51
C SER A 249 6.36 32.31 -0.61
N THR A 250 7.58 32.71 -0.22
CA THR A 250 8.08 34.09 -0.33
C THR A 250 8.86 34.33 -1.63
N ARG A 251 8.74 33.46 -2.64
CA ARG A 251 9.45 33.51 -3.94
C ARG A 251 10.99 33.48 -3.85
N LYS A 252 11.56 33.00 -2.75
CA LYS A 252 13.01 32.79 -2.66
C LYS A 252 13.38 31.41 -3.21
N PRO A 253 14.58 31.21 -3.77
CA PRO A 253 15.04 29.89 -4.14
C PRO A 253 15.05 28.95 -2.93
N VAL A 254 14.59 27.71 -3.14
CA VAL A 254 14.66 26.65 -2.13
C VAL A 254 16.14 26.31 -1.87
N LYS A 255 16.54 26.30 -0.60
CA LYS A 255 17.90 25.90 -0.20
C LYS A 255 18.12 24.41 -0.48
N ASN A 256 19.35 24.04 -0.80
CA ASN A 256 19.77 22.66 -1.02
C ASN A 256 19.01 21.94 -2.15
N ARG A 257 18.55 22.69 -3.17
CA ARG A 257 17.76 22.13 -4.28
C ARG A 257 18.38 20.88 -4.89
N GLU A 258 19.67 20.94 -5.24
CA GLU A 258 20.37 19.81 -5.88
C GLU A 258 20.32 18.55 -5.01
N LEU A 259 20.58 18.69 -3.69
CA LEU A 259 20.48 17.57 -2.75
C LEU A 259 19.05 17.04 -2.58
N TRP A 260 18.04 17.90 -2.72
CA TRP A 260 16.65 17.47 -2.74
C TRP A 260 16.31 16.70 -4.01
N GLU A 261 16.76 17.16 -5.17
CA GLU A 261 16.57 16.47 -6.46
C GLU A 261 17.22 15.09 -6.43
N GLU A 262 18.45 14.97 -5.91
CA GLU A 262 19.13 13.68 -5.71
C GLU A 262 18.38 12.76 -4.74
N LEU A 263 17.89 13.31 -3.62
CA LEU A 263 17.14 12.53 -2.64
C LEU A 263 15.83 12.00 -3.22
N ILE A 264 15.11 12.82 -3.98
CA ILE A 264 13.87 12.43 -4.64
C ILE A 264 14.15 11.30 -5.63
N ALA A 265 15.16 11.45 -6.49
CA ALA A 265 15.55 10.42 -7.46
C ALA A 265 15.98 9.10 -6.78
N ALA A 266 16.66 9.17 -5.63
CA ALA A 266 16.99 7.99 -4.84
C ALA A 266 15.74 7.35 -4.20
N SER A 267 14.78 8.17 -3.75
CA SER A 267 13.54 7.71 -3.12
C SER A 267 12.59 7.04 -4.12
N GLU A 268 12.53 7.52 -5.37
CA GLU A 268 11.66 6.99 -6.43
C GLU A 268 11.93 5.51 -6.78
N LYS A 269 13.11 4.99 -6.41
CA LYS A 269 13.47 3.57 -6.59
C LYS A 269 12.77 2.63 -5.59
N HIS A 270 12.17 3.17 -4.53
CA HIS A 270 11.66 2.42 -3.39
C HIS A 270 10.31 2.95 -2.91
N THR A 271 9.61 2.18 -2.08
CA THR A 271 8.48 2.69 -1.31
C THR A 271 9.02 3.23 0.02
N VAL A 272 9.16 4.55 0.14
CA VAL A 272 9.83 5.18 1.29
C VAL A 272 8.84 5.91 2.22
N TYR A 273 8.86 5.53 3.49
CA TYR A 273 8.18 6.23 4.58
C TYR A 273 9.19 7.04 5.40
N TRP A 274 8.77 8.21 5.88
CA TRP A 274 9.64 9.18 6.56
C TRP A 274 9.14 9.47 7.96
N GLU A 275 9.85 8.96 8.95
CA GLU A 275 9.49 9.08 10.36
C GLU A 275 10.42 10.05 11.09
N TYR A 276 9.83 10.91 11.92
CA TYR A 276 10.59 11.74 12.85
C TYR A 276 10.82 10.93 14.12
N GLU A 277 12.08 10.75 14.52
CA GLU A 277 12.41 10.04 15.76
C GLU A 277 13.43 10.82 16.58
N SER A 278 13.11 11.02 17.86
CA SER A 278 13.98 11.73 18.79
C SER A 278 15.10 10.81 19.30
N ARG A 279 16.21 11.40 19.73
CA ARG A 279 17.46 10.67 20.04
C ARG A 279 17.44 9.86 21.34
N SER A 280 16.35 9.91 22.11
CA SER A 280 16.31 9.40 23.49
C SER A 280 16.04 7.91 23.61
N ASP A 281 15.44 7.28 22.60
CA ASP A 281 15.18 5.84 22.50
C ASP A 281 15.23 5.48 21.02
N SER A 282 15.89 4.37 20.63
CA SER A 282 15.96 3.77 19.26
C SER A 282 17.39 3.47 18.78
N PRO A 283 17.59 2.52 17.83
CA PRO A 283 18.81 2.41 17.02
C PRO A 283 19.30 3.72 16.38
N HIS A 284 18.48 4.77 16.37
CA HIS A 284 18.85 6.13 15.97
C HIS A 284 20.12 6.68 16.66
N LEU A 285 20.41 6.27 17.90
CA LEU A 285 21.65 6.65 18.60
C LEU A 285 22.90 6.14 17.86
N GLN A 286 22.82 5.03 17.14
CA GLN A 286 23.95 4.47 16.39
C GLN A 286 24.32 5.36 15.20
N ALA A 287 23.33 5.83 14.44
CA ALA A 287 23.54 6.81 13.36
C ALA A 287 24.15 8.12 13.89
N ALA A 288 23.72 8.58 15.06
CA ALA A 288 24.29 9.76 15.70
C ALA A 288 25.74 9.57 16.14
N LYS A 289 26.12 8.37 16.63
CA LYS A 289 27.52 8.03 16.92
C LYS A 289 28.37 8.04 15.66
N LEU A 290 27.89 7.43 14.58
CA LEU A 290 28.57 7.39 13.28
C LEU A 290 28.85 8.81 12.74
N ALA A 291 27.85 9.69 12.79
CA ALA A 291 28.01 11.08 12.33
C ALA A 291 29.07 11.90 13.11
N VAL A 292 29.46 11.44 14.30
CA VAL A 292 30.48 12.11 15.13
C VAL A 292 31.79 11.31 15.20
N LYS A 293 31.77 10.01 14.86
CA LYS A 293 32.90 9.07 14.93
C LYS A 293 34.11 9.61 14.18
N ASP A 294 33.90 10.05 12.94
CA ASP A 294 34.97 10.49 12.06
C ASP A 294 35.37 11.96 12.27
N ILE A 295 34.54 12.76 12.97
CA ILE A 295 34.91 14.10 13.46
C ILE A 295 35.93 14.01 14.60
N LYS A 296 35.92 12.91 15.37
CA LYS A 296 36.83 12.69 16.50
C LYS A 296 38.23 12.23 16.11
N TRP A 297 38.41 11.63 14.93
CA TRP A 297 39.74 11.25 14.42
C TRP A 297 40.62 12.44 13.99
N TYR A 298 40.02 13.63 13.83
CA TYR A 298 40.71 14.92 13.64
C TYR A 298 40.97 15.64 14.98
N GLN A 299 41.26 14.88 16.05
CA GLN A 299 41.76 15.36 17.35
C GLN A 299 43.24 15.02 17.48
#